data_AF-A0A9W7FFK7-F1
#
_entry.id   AF-A0A9W7FFK7-F1
#
_cell.length_a   1.000
_cell.length_b   1.000
_cell.length_c   1.000
_cell.angle_alpha   90.00
_cell.angle_beta   90.00
_cell.angle_gamma   90.00
#
_symmetry.space_group_name_H-M   'P 1'
#
loop_
_entity.id
_entity.type
_entity.pdbx_description
1 polymer ?
#
loop_
_entity_poly.entity_id
_entity_poly.type
_entity_poly.pdbx_seq_one_letter_code
_entity_poly.pdbx_strand_id
1 'polypeptide(L)'
;MKITFFSALALTQANANNSPDLHDVPITKRMLDAMEKNSTGSDFSSLKWLEYEACMAMVSAEFDFDLLESTDALFSGFLQWGRTNGTGVTEPPQPTEDGADQWDQPQNYLEHFPSHVAPNDDNLPGASETLVVQPCNYNSNVAYYESARSLCNSARYRDFSMPSSTVLLLAASFTSLGTGSAFFHGSGTQLGNRIDNAPIGQIALTAHQVAVSSLRSNDVVASCRSQEDIDEKVTQNGTDVIARFNHIFADNDITAWDQAILDLGETFQSDYKVTFSCIVTTIARIVLPERVGTVLLKFLCTVFGFEQDKIDFLFNEFDAQLQTLLVEKTEEIGEISGDDKKLLLKHGLGVLLKIGYAMFWQEELFVGPWLTSTHANEIGAFLQPFVNVLADKMTGYEHPPMVRTGHDIYPNCKVCRRQEPHSKWHEQSSVGMIDLVYLTDDVDILLRSGKLGPASTFTAEDLLTDQIESFLDTDEATCLVNGAALGISCIAELWFGKDAFQEFKCDSSNTPPASCLKDHIASHSTPTSQIISMCVQKNNPASSDEIWDAEIFSSCMVDALPTSKGDFWRFLQFALK
;
A
#
# COMPACT_ATOMS: atom_id res chain seq x y z
N MET A 1 19.45 -22.89 12.80
CA MET A 1 18.16 -22.46 12.21
C MET A 1 17.86 -22.98 10.81
N LYS A 2 18.82 -23.26 9.92
CA LYS A 2 18.53 -24.02 8.67
C LYS A 2 17.73 -25.31 8.92
N ILE A 3 17.98 -25.98 10.04
CA ILE A 3 17.29 -27.22 10.45
C ILE A 3 15.78 -27.03 10.64
N THR A 4 15.29 -25.91 11.21
CA THR A 4 13.86 -25.74 11.52
C THR A 4 13.01 -25.53 10.26
N PHE A 5 13.52 -24.77 9.28
CA PHE A 5 12.83 -24.56 8.00
C PHE A 5 12.81 -25.86 7.16
N PHE A 6 13.91 -26.60 7.13
CA PHE A 6 13.93 -27.93 6.48
C PHE A 6 13.03 -28.95 7.21
N SER A 7 12.88 -28.87 8.53
CA SER A 7 11.97 -29.73 9.27
C SER A 7 10.49 -29.44 8.94
N ALA A 8 10.08 -28.18 8.84
CA ALA A 8 8.73 -27.81 8.44
C ALA A 8 8.43 -28.21 6.98
N LEU A 9 9.39 -27.99 6.07
CA LEU A 9 9.29 -28.42 4.67
C LEU A 9 9.28 -29.95 4.51
N ALA A 10 10.03 -30.67 5.37
CA ALA A 10 10.07 -32.13 5.36
C ALA A 10 8.81 -32.77 5.96
N LEU A 11 8.21 -32.14 6.99
CA LEU A 11 6.92 -32.57 7.55
C LEU A 11 5.77 -32.38 6.56
N THR A 12 5.78 -31.30 5.80
CA THR A 12 4.77 -31.04 4.74
C THR A 12 4.95 -31.97 3.53
N GLN A 13 6.18 -32.23 3.08
CA GLN A 13 6.41 -33.21 2.01
C GLN A 13 6.10 -34.66 2.42
N ALA A 14 6.31 -35.04 3.68
CA ALA A 14 5.99 -36.38 4.16
C ALA A 14 4.47 -36.64 4.22
N ASN A 15 3.64 -35.59 4.35
CA ASN A 15 2.18 -35.70 4.39
C ASN A 15 1.49 -35.53 3.03
N ALA A 16 2.21 -35.15 1.95
CA ALA A 16 1.60 -34.94 0.63
C ALA A 16 0.93 -36.18 0.01
N ASN A 17 1.18 -37.39 0.55
CA ASN A 17 0.55 -38.64 0.07
C ASN A 17 -0.80 -38.95 0.72
N ASN A 18 -1.18 -38.25 1.78
CA ASN A 18 -2.53 -38.31 2.33
C ASN A 18 -3.17 -36.95 2.05
N SER A 19 -4.26 -36.89 1.29
CA SER A 19 -5.06 -35.67 1.24
C SER A 19 -5.46 -35.36 2.69
N PRO A 20 -5.01 -34.26 3.29
CA PRO A 20 -5.42 -33.89 4.64
C PRO A 20 -6.94 -33.84 4.66
N ASP A 21 -7.53 -34.17 5.81
CA ASP A 21 -8.95 -33.90 6.01
C ASP A 21 -9.17 -32.41 5.77
N LEU A 22 -10.19 -32.04 4.99
CA LEU A 22 -10.47 -30.63 4.67
C LEU A 22 -10.81 -29.83 5.94
N HIS A 23 -11.16 -30.51 7.03
CA HIS A 23 -11.32 -29.94 8.36
C HIS A 23 -10.01 -29.53 9.05
N ASP A 24 -8.86 -30.03 8.59
CA ASP A 24 -7.54 -29.71 9.14
C ASP A 24 -6.88 -28.49 8.46
N VAL A 25 -7.49 -27.95 7.39
CA VAL A 25 -6.97 -26.78 6.69
C VAL A 25 -7.45 -25.50 7.39
N PRO A 26 -6.54 -24.61 7.84
CA PRO A 26 -6.90 -23.36 8.49
C PRO A 26 -7.87 -22.51 7.65
N ILE A 27 -8.79 -21.82 8.32
CA ILE A 27 -9.84 -21.04 7.66
C ILE A 27 -9.23 -19.93 6.81
N THR A 28 -8.18 -19.29 7.29
CA THR A 28 -7.40 -18.28 6.56
C THR A 28 -6.93 -18.82 5.21
N LYS A 29 -6.38 -20.05 5.15
CA LYS A 29 -5.97 -20.65 3.86
C LYS A 29 -7.15 -20.84 2.93
N ARG A 30 -8.27 -21.37 3.42
CA ARG A 30 -9.46 -21.59 2.59
C ARG A 30 -10.05 -20.27 2.07
N MET A 31 -9.99 -19.21 2.86
CA MET A 31 -10.39 -17.87 2.43
C MET A 31 -9.47 -17.31 1.34
N LEU A 32 -8.16 -17.49 1.47
CA LEU A 32 -7.21 -17.12 0.42
C LEU A 32 -7.41 -17.95 -0.86
N ASP A 33 -7.72 -19.25 -0.73
CA ASP A 33 -8.11 -20.10 -1.86
C ASP A 33 -9.39 -19.61 -2.53
N ALA A 34 -10.39 -19.23 -1.74
CA ALA A 34 -11.64 -18.66 -2.23
C ALA A 34 -11.40 -17.35 -3.00
N MET A 35 -10.59 -16.45 -2.45
CA MET A 35 -10.16 -15.20 -3.11
C MET A 35 -9.49 -15.48 -4.47
N GLU A 36 -8.52 -16.39 -4.52
CA GLU A 36 -7.81 -16.78 -5.75
C GLU A 36 -8.73 -17.48 -6.75
N LYS A 37 -9.52 -18.44 -6.29
CA LYS A 37 -10.37 -19.27 -7.15
C LYS A 37 -11.49 -18.47 -7.80
N ASN A 38 -12.09 -17.53 -7.08
CA ASN A 38 -13.07 -16.63 -7.67
C ASN A 38 -12.45 -15.67 -8.68
N SER A 39 -11.20 -15.27 -8.43
CA SER A 39 -10.47 -14.30 -9.22
C SER A 39 -9.90 -14.88 -10.51
N THR A 40 -9.28 -16.05 -10.42
CA THR A 40 -8.42 -16.62 -11.47
C THR A 40 -8.84 -18.04 -11.86
N GLY A 41 -9.74 -18.67 -11.09
CA GLY A 41 -10.13 -20.06 -11.28
C GLY A 41 -9.12 -21.08 -10.73
N SER A 42 -8.06 -20.62 -10.04
CA SER A 42 -7.02 -21.47 -9.47
C SER A 42 -6.96 -21.37 -7.94
N ASP A 43 -6.31 -22.33 -7.28
CA ASP A 43 -6.12 -22.29 -5.83
C ASP A 43 -4.96 -21.35 -5.45
N PHE A 44 -5.01 -20.79 -4.24
CA PHE A 44 -3.95 -19.93 -3.74
C PHE A 44 -2.65 -20.73 -3.59
N SER A 45 -1.54 -20.13 -4.04
CA SER A 45 -0.22 -20.76 -4.05
C SER A 45 0.11 -21.37 -2.68
N SER A 46 0.27 -22.69 -2.63
CA SER A 46 0.61 -23.40 -1.40
C SER A 46 1.96 -22.94 -0.83
N LEU A 47 2.90 -22.53 -1.70
CA LEU A 47 4.18 -21.99 -1.26
C LEU A 47 3.99 -20.64 -0.54
N LYS A 48 3.20 -19.72 -1.12
CA LYS A 48 2.91 -18.43 -0.47
C LYS A 48 2.21 -18.64 0.88
N TRP A 49 1.24 -19.55 0.92
CA TRP A 49 0.57 -19.92 2.17
C TRP A 49 1.56 -20.39 3.24
N LEU A 50 2.45 -21.32 2.92
CA LEU A 50 3.44 -21.84 3.88
C LEU A 50 4.34 -20.72 4.43
N GLU A 51 4.64 -19.70 3.63
CA GLU A 51 5.41 -18.55 4.10
C GLU A 51 4.60 -17.64 5.04
N TYR A 52 3.29 -17.46 4.77
CA TYR A 52 2.38 -16.72 5.67
C TYR A 52 2.19 -17.46 6.99
N GLU A 53 1.91 -18.77 6.92
CA GLU A 53 1.77 -19.65 8.09
C GLU A 53 3.06 -19.65 8.93
N ALA A 54 4.23 -19.73 8.30
CA ALA A 54 5.51 -19.66 9.01
C ALA A 54 5.77 -18.30 9.66
N CYS A 55 5.26 -17.20 9.10
CA CYS A 55 5.30 -15.88 9.73
C CYS A 55 4.36 -15.82 10.94
N MET A 56 3.10 -16.26 10.79
CA MET A 56 2.12 -16.29 11.88
C MET A 56 2.55 -17.19 13.04
N ALA A 57 3.11 -18.36 12.74
CA ALA A 57 3.65 -19.26 13.76
C ALA A 57 4.85 -18.66 14.51
N MET A 58 5.66 -17.84 13.82
CA MET A 58 6.78 -17.14 14.46
C MET A 58 6.29 -16.04 15.41
N VAL A 59 5.25 -15.30 15.05
CA VAL A 59 4.60 -14.33 15.95
C VAL A 59 4.03 -15.07 17.17
N SER A 60 3.26 -16.13 16.93
CA SER A 60 2.58 -16.90 17.98
C SER A 60 3.55 -17.58 18.96
N ALA A 61 4.77 -17.89 18.52
CA ALA A 61 5.81 -18.44 19.38
C ALA A 61 6.43 -17.39 20.35
N GLU A 62 6.30 -16.10 20.03
CA GLU A 62 6.89 -15.00 20.82
C GLU A 62 5.88 -14.37 21.79
N PHE A 63 4.57 -14.48 21.53
CA PHE A 63 3.51 -13.80 22.29
C PHE A 63 2.47 -14.78 22.85
N ASP A 64 1.66 -14.31 23.80
CA ASP A 64 0.61 -15.10 24.49
C ASP A 64 -0.71 -15.18 23.69
N PHE A 65 -0.63 -15.06 22.35
CA PHE A 65 -1.77 -15.24 21.44
C PHE A 65 -1.34 -16.02 20.20
N ASP A 66 -2.25 -16.83 19.67
CA ASP A 66 -2.07 -17.50 18.38
C ASP A 66 -2.61 -16.59 17.26
N LEU A 67 -1.71 -16.06 16.43
CA LEU A 67 -2.07 -15.15 15.34
C LEU A 67 -2.86 -15.87 14.24
N LEU A 68 -2.59 -17.15 14.00
CA LEU A 68 -3.35 -17.92 13.00
C LEU A 68 -4.76 -18.18 13.52
N GLU A 69 -4.91 -18.56 14.80
CA GLU A 69 -6.22 -18.72 15.44
C GLU A 69 -7.03 -17.43 15.42
N SER A 70 -6.42 -16.29 15.77
CA SER A 70 -7.05 -14.97 15.71
C SER A 70 -7.51 -14.61 14.29
N THR A 71 -6.67 -14.89 13.29
CA THR A 71 -6.99 -14.62 11.87
C THR A 71 -8.11 -15.55 11.36
N ASP A 72 -8.08 -16.83 11.73
CA ASP A 72 -9.13 -17.81 11.44
C ASP A 72 -10.46 -17.41 12.09
N ALA A 73 -10.43 -16.95 13.34
CA ALA A 73 -11.60 -16.45 14.05
C ALA A 73 -12.18 -15.20 13.35
N LEU A 74 -11.32 -14.27 12.92
CA LEU A 74 -11.74 -13.06 12.21
C LEU A 74 -12.45 -13.39 10.88
N PHE A 75 -11.89 -14.28 10.06
CA PHE A 75 -12.54 -14.75 8.83
C PHE A 75 -13.80 -15.58 9.09
N SER A 76 -13.81 -16.40 10.14
CA SER A 76 -15.01 -17.14 10.55
C SER A 76 -16.14 -16.21 10.93
N GLY A 77 -15.82 -15.16 11.68
CA GLY A 77 -16.76 -14.11 12.01
C GLY A 77 -17.26 -13.39 10.77
N PHE A 78 -16.40 -13.04 9.81
CA PHE A 78 -16.85 -12.47 8.53
C PHE A 78 -17.90 -13.36 7.82
N LEU A 79 -17.66 -14.67 7.73
CA LEU A 79 -18.62 -15.62 7.13
C LEU A 79 -19.90 -15.80 7.97
N GLN A 80 -19.79 -15.75 9.30
CA GLN A 80 -20.95 -15.78 10.19
C GLN A 80 -21.78 -14.50 10.06
N TRP A 81 -21.12 -13.35 9.94
CA TRP A 81 -21.75 -12.06 9.73
C TRP A 81 -22.50 -12.06 8.41
N GLY A 82 -21.86 -12.48 7.30
CA GLY A 82 -22.48 -12.55 5.99
C GLY A 82 -23.76 -13.40 5.96
N ARG A 83 -23.79 -14.51 6.72
CA ARG A 83 -24.98 -15.37 6.85
C ARG A 83 -26.12 -14.77 7.69
N THR A 84 -25.79 -13.98 8.71
CA THR A 84 -26.76 -13.52 9.72
C THR A 84 -27.07 -12.02 9.61
N ASN A 85 -26.40 -11.33 8.69
CA ASN A 85 -26.39 -9.87 8.59
C ASN A 85 -26.10 -9.20 9.95
N GLY A 86 -25.19 -9.80 10.74
CA GLY A 86 -24.84 -9.32 12.08
C GLY A 86 -25.88 -9.52 13.18
N THR A 87 -27.05 -10.10 12.90
CA THR A 87 -28.14 -10.21 13.90
C THR A 87 -28.07 -11.45 14.80
N GLY A 88 -27.13 -12.36 14.53
CA GLY A 88 -27.04 -13.65 15.24
C GLY A 88 -28.21 -14.60 14.97
N VAL A 89 -29.19 -14.20 14.16
CA VAL A 89 -30.32 -15.02 13.71
C VAL A 89 -30.11 -15.36 12.24
N THR A 90 -30.36 -16.62 11.87
CA THR A 90 -30.22 -17.12 10.49
C THR A 90 -31.37 -16.71 9.58
N GLU A 91 -32.43 -16.10 10.13
CA GLU A 91 -33.49 -15.51 9.31
C GLU A 91 -33.08 -14.09 8.94
N PRO A 92 -33.11 -13.70 7.65
CA PRO A 92 -32.73 -12.37 7.24
C PRO A 92 -33.61 -11.37 7.99
N PRO A 93 -33.04 -10.48 8.82
CA PRO A 93 -33.82 -9.44 9.46
C PRO A 93 -34.54 -8.65 8.38
N GLN A 94 -35.84 -8.43 8.54
CA GLN A 94 -36.52 -7.38 7.78
C GLN A 94 -35.71 -6.11 8.00
N PRO A 95 -35.30 -5.37 6.95
CA PRO A 95 -34.53 -4.14 7.12
C PRO A 95 -35.34 -3.20 8.01
N THR A 96 -34.95 -3.11 9.28
CA THR A 96 -35.56 -2.15 10.20
C THR A 96 -34.99 -0.80 9.85
N GLU A 97 -35.86 0.21 9.74
CA GLU A 97 -35.51 1.60 9.40
C GLU A 97 -34.45 2.23 10.33
N ASP A 98 -34.11 1.58 11.46
CA ASP A 98 -33.28 2.15 12.53
C ASP A 98 -32.00 1.36 12.93
N GLY A 99 -31.50 0.32 12.22
CA GLY A 99 -30.38 -0.43 12.83
C GLY A 99 -29.67 -1.60 12.15
N ALA A 100 -29.46 -1.60 10.83
CA ALA A 100 -28.42 -2.49 10.29
C ALA A 100 -27.05 -1.81 10.46
N ASP A 101 -26.01 -2.56 10.87
CA ASP A 101 -24.59 -2.15 10.87
C ASP A 101 -24.09 -1.95 9.42
N GLN A 102 -24.82 -1.15 8.65
CA GLN A 102 -24.44 -0.73 7.32
C GLN A 102 -23.53 0.48 7.48
N TRP A 103 -22.34 0.37 6.90
CA TRP A 103 -21.57 1.55 6.59
C TRP A 103 -22.31 2.24 5.46
N ASP A 104 -22.68 3.51 5.63
CA ASP A 104 -23.11 4.37 4.52
C ASP A 104 -21.91 4.55 3.59
N GLN A 105 -21.63 3.51 2.81
CA GLN A 105 -20.56 3.46 1.84
C GLN A 105 -20.67 4.74 1.00
N PRO A 106 -19.65 5.61 1.03
CA PRO A 106 -19.59 6.72 0.11
C PRO A 106 -19.95 6.20 -1.28
N GLN A 107 -20.90 6.83 -1.96
CA GLN A 107 -21.31 6.44 -3.32
C GLN A 107 -20.15 6.51 -4.35
N ASN A 108 -18.97 6.90 -3.89
CA ASN A 108 -17.76 7.06 -4.69
C ASN A 108 -17.01 5.75 -4.89
N TYR A 109 -17.22 4.73 -4.05
CA TYR A 109 -16.64 3.40 -4.31
C TYR A 109 -17.30 2.77 -5.54
N LEU A 110 -16.51 2.55 -6.60
CA LEU A 110 -17.00 2.19 -7.94
C LEU A 110 -17.36 0.73 -8.14
N GLU A 111 -16.91 -0.15 -7.25
CA GLU A 111 -17.01 -1.57 -7.53
C GLU A 111 -18.47 -2.03 -7.42
N HIS A 112 -19.08 -2.33 -8.57
CA HIS A 112 -20.52 -2.62 -8.71
C HIS A 112 -20.81 -4.08 -9.08
N PHE A 113 -19.89 -4.99 -8.80
CA PHE A 113 -20.02 -6.40 -9.15
C PHE A 113 -19.90 -7.29 -7.92
N PRO A 114 -20.85 -7.21 -6.98
CA PRO A 114 -20.78 -8.02 -5.78
C PRO A 114 -20.78 -9.50 -6.16
N SER A 115 -19.95 -10.28 -5.46
CA SER A 115 -19.77 -11.72 -5.73
C SER A 115 -19.74 -12.51 -4.43
N HIS A 116 -20.13 -13.77 -4.45
CA HIS A 116 -20.05 -14.60 -3.23
C HIS A 116 -18.61 -15.01 -2.95
N VAL A 117 -18.22 -15.11 -1.68
CA VAL A 117 -16.84 -15.51 -1.26
C VAL A 117 -16.41 -16.81 -1.94
N ALA A 118 -17.28 -17.82 -2.00
CA ALA A 118 -17.04 -19.03 -2.77
C ALA A 118 -18.39 -19.72 -3.07
N PRO A 119 -19.04 -19.42 -4.22
CA PRO A 119 -20.40 -19.89 -4.49
C PRO A 119 -20.54 -21.42 -4.61
N ASN A 120 -19.42 -22.14 -4.77
CA ASN A 120 -19.40 -23.59 -5.01
C ASN A 120 -18.43 -24.34 -4.06
N ASP A 121 -18.09 -23.77 -2.90
CA ASP A 121 -17.20 -24.43 -1.93
C ASP A 121 -17.95 -24.89 -0.68
N ASP A 122 -18.38 -26.15 -0.71
CA ASP A 122 -19.04 -26.80 0.43
C ASP A 122 -18.12 -26.95 1.66
N ASN A 123 -16.81 -26.76 1.51
CA ASN A 123 -15.85 -26.92 2.59
C ASN A 123 -15.65 -25.64 3.42
N LEU A 124 -16.24 -24.51 3.00
CA LEU A 124 -16.14 -23.22 3.66
C LEU A 124 -17.54 -22.73 4.08
N PRO A 125 -18.07 -23.20 5.23
CA PRO A 125 -19.45 -22.90 5.63
C PRO A 125 -19.75 -21.41 5.70
N GLY A 126 -20.74 -20.95 4.94
CA GLY A 126 -21.12 -19.54 4.86
C GLY A 126 -20.51 -18.76 3.69
N ALA A 127 -19.55 -19.33 2.95
CA ALA A 127 -18.93 -18.62 1.83
C ALA A 127 -19.85 -18.48 0.61
N SER A 128 -20.79 -19.42 0.42
CA SER A 128 -21.78 -19.34 -0.67
C SER A 128 -22.88 -18.32 -0.37
N GLU A 129 -23.07 -17.98 0.90
CA GLU A 129 -24.08 -17.05 1.40
C GLU A 129 -23.52 -15.65 1.63
N THR A 130 -22.22 -15.53 1.90
CA THR A 130 -21.54 -14.25 2.14
C THR A 130 -21.27 -13.55 0.82
N LEU A 131 -21.91 -12.40 0.63
CA LEU A 131 -21.71 -11.52 -0.51
C LEU A 131 -20.55 -10.55 -0.21
N VAL A 132 -19.55 -10.54 -1.08
CA VAL A 132 -18.44 -9.57 -1.10
C VAL A 132 -18.90 -8.36 -1.91
N VAL A 133 -19.01 -7.20 -1.26
CA VAL A 133 -19.52 -5.96 -1.89
C VAL A 133 -18.51 -5.34 -2.86
N GLN A 134 -17.20 -5.43 -2.57
CA GLN A 134 -16.13 -4.90 -3.41
C GLN A 134 -15.03 -5.97 -3.63
N PRO A 135 -15.20 -6.91 -4.59
CA PRO A 135 -14.26 -8.01 -4.82
C PRO A 135 -12.78 -7.64 -5.04
N CYS A 136 -12.47 -6.60 -5.80
CA CYS A 136 -11.11 -6.14 -6.05
C CYS A 136 -10.50 -5.51 -4.81
N ASN A 137 -11.26 -4.72 -4.05
CA ASN A 137 -10.78 -4.19 -2.78
C ASN A 137 -10.60 -5.32 -1.75
N TYR A 138 -11.54 -6.26 -1.69
CA TYR A 138 -11.46 -7.47 -0.88
C TYR A 138 -10.18 -8.28 -1.15
N ASN A 139 -9.89 -8.57 -2.42
CA ASN A 139 -8.73 -9.38 -2.82
C ASN A 139 -7.41 -8.64 -2.64
N SER A 140 -7.36 -7.34 -2.92
CA SER A 140 -6.12 -6.55 -2.86
C SER A 140 -5.53 -6.42 -1.46
N ASN A 141 -6.30 -6.76 -0.42
CA ASN A 141 -5.83 -6.86 0.95
C ASN A 141 -4.82 -7.97 1.23
N VAL A 142 -4.67 -8.94 0.32
CA VAL A 142 -3.55 -9.91 0.38
C VAL A 142 -2.19 -9.21 0.32
N ALA A 143 -2.12 -7.97 -0.19
CA ALA A 143 -0.90 -7.17 -0.16
C ALA A 143 -0.34 -6.96 1.26
N TYR A 144 -1.20 -6.82 2.28
CA TYR A 144 -0.74 -6.66 3.66
C TYR A 144 -0.17 -7.96 4.25
N TYR A 145 -0.57 -9.14 3.77
CA TYR A 145 0.06 -10.41 4.13
C TYR A 145 1.48 -10.51 3.55
N GLU A 146 1.71 -10.01 2.34
CA GLU A 146 3.07 -9.88 1.78
C GLU A 146 3.91 -8.92 2.62
N SER A 147 3.33 -7.83 3.13
CA SER A 147 4.01 -6.92 4.07
C SER A 147 4.36 -7.59 5.40
N ALA A 148 3.43 -8.32 6.00
CA ALA A 148 3.66 -9.09 7.22
C ALA A 148 4.80 -10.11 7.03
N ARG A 149 4.75 -10.87 5.94
CA ARG A 149 5.79 -11.82 5.55
C ARG A 149 7.16 -11.15 5.39
N SER A 150 7.20 -9.98 4.75
CA SER A 150 8.43 -9.19 4.58
C SER A 150 9.01 -8.77 5.93
N LEU A 151 8.18 -8.26 6.86
CA LEU A 151 8.62 -7.90 8.22
C LEU A 151 9.12 -9.11 9.01
N CYS A 152 8.43 -10.24 8.93
CA CYS A 152 8.88 -11.51 9.53
C CYS A 152 10.26 -11.94 9.00
N ASN A 153 10.51 -11.80 7.70
CA ASN A 153 11.83 -12.07 7.13
C ASN A 153 12.87 -11.07 7.62
N SER A 154 12.54 -9.77 7.63
CA SER A 154 13.43 -8.74 8.12
C SER A 154 13.77 -8.93 9.61
N ALA A 155 12.82 -9.36 10.45
CA ALA A 155 13.08 -9.67 11.86
C ALA A 155 14.17 -10.76 12.06
N ARG A 156 14.41 -11.60 11.05
CA ARG A 156 15.45 -12.65 11.07
C ARG A 156 16.79 -12.22 10.50
N TYR A 157 16.77 -11.32 9.52
CA TYR A 157 17.93 -11.06 8.65
C TYR A 157 18.42 -9.62 8.65
N ARG A 158 17.60 -8.68 9.13
CA ARG A 158 17.94 -7.27 9.23
C ARG A 158 18.29 -6.91 10.67
N ASP A 159 19.35 -6.13 10.82
CA ASP A 159 19.77 -5.57 12.10
C ASP A 159 18.93 -4.32 12.42
N PHE A 160 17.70 -4.53 12.90
CA PHE A 160 16.89 -3.43 13.45
C PHE A 160 17.49 -2.90 14.75
N SER A 161 17.31 -1.60 15.03
CA SER A 161 17.55 -1.08 16.39
C SER A 161 16.42 -1.46 17.35
N MET A 162 15.20 -1.59 16.83
CA MET A 162 14.07 -2.09 17.62
C MET A 162 14.18 -3.59 17.92
N PRO A 163 13.65 -4.07 19.07
CA PRO A 163 13.61 -5.49 19.38
C PRO A 163 12.87 -6.29 18.30
N SER A 164 13.34 -7.51 18.01
CA SER A 164 12.66 -8.40 17.05
C SER A 164 11.19 -8.65 17.41
N SER A 165 10.85 -8.69 18.70
CA SER A 165 9.47 -8.79 19.17
C SER A 165 8.59 -7.62 18.68
N THR A 166 9.10 -6.39 18.68
CA THR A 166 8.39 -5.23 18.12
C THR A 166 8.14 -5.40 16.62
N VAL A 167 9.12 -5.89 15.87
CA VAL A 167 8.97 -6.16 14.42
C VAL A 167 7.92 -7.25 14.17
N LEU A 168 7.91 -8.31 14.99
CA LEU A 168 6.93 -9.39 14.90
C LEU A 168 5.51 -8.93 15.24
N LEU A 169 5.33 -8.04 16.22
CA LEU A 169 4.01 -7.43 16.49
C LEU A 169 3.55 -6.52 15.35
N LEU A 170 4.45 -5.75 14.74
CA LEU A 170 4.11 -5.01 13.53
C LEU A 170 3.63 -5.97 12.42
N ALA A 171 4.30 -7.11 12.21
CA ALA A 171 3.84 -8.13 11.27
C ALA A 171 2.45 -8.70 11.63
N ALA A 172 2.16 -8.88 12.92
CA ALA A 172 0.83 -9.26 13.40
C ALA A 172 -0.22 -8.21 13.01
N SER A 173 0.08 -6.92 13.25
CA SER A 173 -0.81 -5.81 12.88
C SER A 173 -1.05 -5.72 11.37
N PHE A 174 -0.05 -6.00 10.53
CA PHE A 174 -0.25 -6.09 9.07
C PHE A 174 -1.14 -7.28 8.68
N THR A 175 -1.02 -8.41 9.36
CA THR A 175 -1.90 -9.57 9.15
C THR A 175 -3.35 -9.22 9.53
N SER A 176 -3.54 -8.59 10.69
CA SER A 176 -4.86 -8.11 11.12
C SER A 176 -5.43 -7.04 10.19
N LEU A 177 -4.59 -6.15 9.63
CA LEU A 177 -4.99 -5.17 8.61
C LEU A 177 -5.50 -5.86 7.35
N GLY A 178 -4.75 -6.83 6.81
CA GLY A 178 -5.16 -7.58 5.62
C GLY A 178 -6.52 -8.26 5.79
N THR A 179 -6.72 -8.95 6.90
CA THR A 179 -8.00 -9.64 7.17
C THR A 179 -9.12 -8.67 7.51
N GLY A 180 -8.83 -7.64 8.31
CA GLY A 180 -9.79 -6.64 8.74
C GLY A 180 -10.31 -5.78 7.60
N SER A 181 -9.41 -5.38 6.72
CA SER A 181 -9.74 -4.64 5.50
C SER A 181 -10.51 -5.52 4.51
N ALA A 182 -10.14 -6.80 4.37
CA ALA A 182 -10.95 -7.76 3.62
C ALA A 182 -12.35 -7.90 4.24
N PHE A 183 -12.50 -7.91 5.57
CA PHE A 183 -13.83 -7.85 6.20
C PHE A 183 -14.55 -6.58 5.74
N PHE A 184 -13.97 -5.39 5.91
CA PHE A 184 -14.62 -4.11 5.57
C PHE A 184 -15.10 -4.06 4.12
N HIS A 185 -14.21 -4.34 3.17
CA HIS A 185 -14.54 -4.32 1.74
C HIS A 185 -15.41 -5.50 1.31
N GLY A 186 -15.42 -6.59 2.08
CA GLY A 186 -16.31 -7.71 1.89
C GLY A 186 -17.74 -7.42 2.37
N SER A 187 -17.89 -6.83 3.55
CA SER A 187 -19.19 -6.68 4.22
C SER A 187 -19.86 -5.32 4.01
N GLY A 188 -19.07 -4.24 3.84
CA GLY A 188 -19.57 -2.87 3.82
C GLY A 188 -20.17 -2.40 5.15
N THR A 189 -19.60 -2.81 6.29
CA THR A 189 -20.16 -2.57 7.64
C THR A 189 -19.34 -1.60 8.48
N GLN A 190 -19.94 -0.98 9.50
CA GLN A 190 -19.17 -0.12 10.42
C GLN A 190 -18.22 -0.94 11.29
N LEU A 191 -18.62 -2.13 11.73
CA LEU A 191 -17.71 -3.07 12.42
C LEU A 191 -16.48 -3.36 11.56
N GLY A 192 -16.69 -3.79 10.32
CA GLY A 192 -15.61 -3.98 9.34
C GLY A 192 -14.70 -2.76 9.22
N ASN A 193 -15.27 -1.54 9.08
CA ASN A 193 -14.49 -0.31 8.99
C ASN A 193 -13.61 -0.04 10.24
N ARG A 194 -14.10 -0.37 11.44
CA ARG A 194 -13.31 -0.24 12.67
C ARG A 194 -12.19 -1.27 12.74
N ILE A 195 -12.45 -2.51 12.31
CA ILE A 195 -11.45 -3.58 12.25
C ILE A 195 -10.37 -3.24 11.21
N ASP A 196 -10.73 -2.61 10.09
CA ASP A 196 -9.80 -2.13 9.06
C ASP A 196 -8.91 -0.99 9.56
N ASN A 197 -9.49 0.04 10.17
CA ASN A 197 -8.74 1.23 10.58
C ASN A 197 -7.89 1.03 11.86
N ALA A 198 -8.29 0.16 12.78
CA ALA A 198 -7.58 -0.01 14.05
C ALA A 198 -6.11 -0.47 13.87
N PRO A 199 -5.79 -1.49 13.05
CA PRO A 199 -4.42 -1.87 12.73
C PRO A 199 -3.58 -0.75 12.08
N ILE A 200 -4.18 0.15 11.30
CA ILE A 200 -3.45 1.30 10.71
C ILE A 200 -2.93 2.20 11.84
N GLY A 201 -3.78 2.51 12.82
CA GLY A 201 -3.40 3.26 14.02
C GLY A 201 -2.35 2.54 14.86
N GLN A 202 -2.47 1.21 15.01
CA GLN A 202 -1.51 0.38 15.73
C GLN A 202 -0.11 0.40 15.11
N ILE A 203 -0.02 0.23 13.78
CA ILE A 203 1.24 0.32 13.04
C ILE A 203 1.85 1.71 13.21
N ALA A 204 1.05 2.76 13.00
CA ALA A 204 1.51 4.14 13.13
C ALA A 204 2.01 4.45 14.55
N LEU A 205 1.27 4.08 15.60
CA LEU A 205 1.70 4.39 16.98
C LEU A 205 2.95 3.60 17.35
N THR A 206 3.00 2.31 17.02
CA THR A 206 4.16 1.48 17.33
C THR A 206 5.41 1.98 16.60
N ALA A 207 5.29 2.32 15.32
CA ALA A 207 6.39 2.92 14.55
C ALA A 207 6.82 4.27 15.16
N HIS A 208 5.88 5.13 15.53
CA HIS A 208 6.19 6.39 16.20
C HIS A 208 6.94 6.18 17.53
N GLN A 209 6.43 5.28 18.38
CA GLN A 209 7.05 4.95 19.67
C GLN A 209 8.47 4.41 19.49
N VAL A 210 8.73 3.62 18.45
CA VAL A 210 10.09 3.21 18.08
C VAL A 210 10.94 4.44 17.76
N ALA A 211 10.48 5.32 16.86
CA ALA A 211 11.23 6.49 16.43
C ALA A 211 11.67 7.38 17.60
N VAL A 212 10.82 7.55 18.61
CA VAL A 212 11.11 8.40 19.78
C VAL A 212 11.64 7.63 20.99
N SER A 213 11.82 6.32 20.91
CA SER A 213 12.18 5.46 22.07
C SER A 213 13.52 5.80 22.73
N SER A 214 14.42 6.45 21.99
CA SER A 214 15.72 6.90 22.51
C SER A 214 15.71 8.30 23.11
N LEU A 215 14.61 9.03 22.95
CA LEU A 215 14.32 10.23 23.71
C LEU A 215 13.88 9.78 25.11
N ARG A 216 14.20 10.55 26.15
CA ARG A 216 13.57 10.38 27.47
C ARG A 216 12.15 10.96 27.43
N SER A 217 11.38 10.52 26.44
CA SER A 217 10.12 11.14 26.05
C SER A 217 9.13 11.05 27.20
N ASN A 218 8.42 12.15 27.41
CA ASN A 218 7.23 12.13 28.22
C ASN A 218 6.07 11.44 27.48
N ASP A 219 4.98 11.25 28.20
CA ASP A 219 3.82 10.54 27.68
C ASP A 219 3.22 11.22 26.45
N VAL A 220 3.19 12.57 26.37
CA VAL A 220 2.67 13.32 25.21
C VAL A 220 3.39 12.95 23.92
N VAL A 221 4.73 12.95 23.95
CA VAL A 221 5.53 12.62 22.77
C VAL A 221 5.46 11.12 22.47
N ALA A 222 5.45 10.25 23.48
CA ALA A 222 5.39 8.81 23.25
C ALA A 222 4.02 8.32 22.75
N SER A 223 2.92 8.92 23.20
CA SER A 223 1.56 8.49 22.86
C SER A 223 0.90 9.30 21.75
N CYS A 224 1.48 10.43 21.32
CA CYS A 224 0.86 11.37 20.39
C CYS A 224 -0.51 11.87 20.88
N ARG A 225 -0.61 12.22 22.17
CA ARG A 225 -1.86 12.68 22.80
C ARG A 225 -1.66 13.94 23.60
N SER A 226 -2.73 14.72 23.75
CA SER A 226 -2.75 15.89 24.63
C SER A 226 -2.49 15.48 26.07
N GLN A 227 -1.99 16.40 26.90
CA GLN A 227 -1.82 16.11 28.33
C GLN A 227 -3.18 15.81 29.00
N GLU A 228 -4.23 16.49 28.56
CA GLU A 228 -5.61 16.27 29.04
C GLU A 228 -6.06 14.82 28.79
N ASP A 229 -5.86 14.32 27.56
CA ASP A 229 -6.19 12.92 27.23
C ASP A 229 -5.40 11.91 28.06
N ILE A 230 -4.14 12.21 28.40
CA ILE A 230 -3.27 11.33 29.20
C ILE A 230 -3.70 11.29 30.66
N ASP A 231 -4.13 12.43 31.21
CA ASP A 231 -4.61 12.51 32.59
C ASP A 231 -5.95 11.76 32.77
N GLU A 232 -6.77 11.71 31.71
CA GLU A 232 -8.07 11.04 31.71
C GLU A 232 -8.00 9.56 31.31
N LYS A 233 -7.06 9.17 30.44
CA LYS A 233 -7.00 7.84 29.83
C LYS A 233 -5.64 7.20 30.06
N VAL A 234 -5.65 5.90 30.38
CA VAL A 234 -4.42 5.11 30.53
C VAL A 234 -3.66 5.09 29.20
N THR A 235 -2.43 5.60 29.20
CA THR A 235 -1.53 5.49 28.05
C THR A 235 -1.14 4.04 27.82
N GLN A 236 -1.14 3.61 26.56
CA GLN A 236 -0.79 2.26 26.18
C GLN A 236 0.37 2.23 25.22
N ASN A 237 1.21 1.22 25.40
CA ASN A 237 2.23 0.87 24.44
C ASN A 237 1.56 0.25 23.21
N GLY A 238 1.95 0.66 22.00
CA GLY A 238 1.41 0.13 20.75
C GLY A 238 1.55 -1.38 20.64
N THR A 239 2.62 -1.95 21.21
CA THR A 239 2.82 -3.42 21.27
C THR A 239 1.74 -4.13 22.09
N ASP A 240 1.36 -3.58 23.25
CA ASP A 240 0.28 -4.15 24.08
C ASP A 240 -1.08 -4.07 23.38
N VAL A 241 -1.30 -2.99 22.62
CA VAL A 241 -2.54 -2.76 21.88
C VAL A 241 -2.69 -3.78 20.76
N ILE A 242 -1.62 -4.05 20.01
CA ILE A 242 -1.61 -5.07 18.96
C ILE A 242 -1.94 -6.45 19.56
N ALA A 243 -1.30 -6.82 20.67
CA ALA A 243 -1.57 -8.10 21.31
C ALA A 243 -3.04 -8.21 21.77
N ARG A 244 -3.55 -7.19 22.46
CA ARG A 244 -4.95 -7.15 22.91
C ARG A 244 -5.95 -7.16 21.76
N PHE A 245 -5.65 -6.49 20.65
CA PHE A 245 -6.51 -6.50 19.47
C PHE A 245 -6.66 -7.90 18.87
N ASN A 246 -5.56 -8.67 18.80
CA ASN A 246 -5.61 -10.05 18.30
C ASN A 246 -6.39 -10.98 19.25
N HIS A 247 -6.34 -10.73 20.56
CA HIS A 247 -7.18 -11.45 21.53
C HIS A 247 -8.69 -11.21 21.34
N ILE A 248 -9.11 -10.04 20.84
CA ILE A 248 -10.55 -9.75 20.66
C ILE A 248 -11.23 -10.84 19.83
N PHE A 249 -10.62 -11.25 18.72
CA PHE A 249 -11.23 -12.19 17.79
C PHE A 249 -11.19 -13.64 18.29
N ALA A 250 -10.12 -14.03 18.97
CA ALA A 250 -9.99 -15.38 19.52
C ALA A 250 -10.88 -15.59 20.77
N ASP A 251 -11.01 -14.56 21.61
CA ASP A 251 -11.61 -14.69 22.94
C ASP A 251 -13.10 -14.31 23.00
N ASN A 252 -13.65 -13.69 21.94
CA ASN A 252 -15.01 -13.15 21.95
C ASN A 252 -15.82 -13.60 20.74
N ASP A 253 -17.12 -13.77 20.94
CA ASP A 253 -18.08 -13.92 19.84
C ASP A 253 -18.17 -12.61 19.02
N ILE A 254 -18.46 -12.74 17.72
CA ILE A 254 -18.56 -11.60 16.80
C ILE A 254 -19.50 -10.49 17.28
N THR A 255 -20.56 -10.83 18.00
CA THR A 255 -21.53 -9.85 18.54
C THR A 255 -20.91 -8.93 19.61
N ALA A 256 -19.76 -9.29 20.18
CA ALA A 256 -19.04 -8.51 21.18
C ALA A 256 -17.83 -7.77 20.61
N TRP A 257 -17.40 -8.06 19.37
CA TRP A 257 -16.20 -7.45 18.78
C TRP A 257 -16.30 -5.92 18.71
N ASP A 258 -17.47 -5.40 18.32
CA ASP A 258 -17.62 -3.95 18.15
C ASP A 258 -17.36 -3.19 19.45
N GLN A 259 -17.97 -3.64 20.55
CA GLN A 259 -17.75 -3.06 21.87
C GLN A 259 -16.32 -3.30 22.35
N ALA A 260 -15.76 -4.50 22.15
CA ALA A 260 -14.39 -4.78 22.58
C ALA A 260 -13.35 -3.90 21.84
N ILE A 261 -13.57 -3.60 20.56
CA ILE A 261 -12.74 -2.68 19.78
C ILE A 261 -12.94 -1.24 20.24
N LEU A 262 -14.18 -0.81 20.53
CA LEU A 262 -14.45 0.49 21.12
C LEU A 262 -13.78 0.65 22.48
N ASP A 263 -13.87 -0.35 23.36
CA ASP A 263 -13.23 -0.34 24.68
C ASP A 263 -11.69 -0.28 24.55
N LEU A 264 -11.13 -1.02 23.59
CA LEU A 264 -9.71 -0.89 23.24
C LEU A 264 -9.42 0.52 22.73
N GLY A 265 -10.27 1.07 21.87
CA GLY A 265 -10.20 2.41 21.30
C GLY A 265 -10.31 3.54 22.35
N GLU A 266 -11.22 3.48 23.30
CA GLU A 266 -11.27 4.49 24.37
C GLU A 266 -9.95 4.59 25.12
N THR A 267 -9.21 3.47 25.19
CA THR A 267 -7.86 3.45 25.76
C THR A 267 -6.76 3.80 24.75
N PHE A 268 -6.89 3.45 23.46
CA PHE A 268 -5.83 3.55 22.46
C PHE A 268 -6.08 4.49 21.29
N GLN A 269 -7.33 4.74 20.87
CA GLN A 269 -7.76 5.49 19.69
C GLN A 269 -7.02 6.81 19.53
N SER A 270 -5.82 6.71 18.97
CA SER A 270 -5.14 7.80 18.36
C SER A 270 -5.79 7.89 16.99
N ASP A 271 -6.32 9.06 16.68
CA ASP A 271 -6.59 9.41 15.29
C ASP A 271 -5.28 9.13 14.54
N TYR A 272 -5.26 8.09 13.69
CA TYR A 272 -4.03 7.67 13.01
C TYR A 272 -3.45 8.84 12.21
N LYS A 273 -4.29 9.80 11.75
CA LYS A 273 -3.84 11.03 11.08
C LYS A 273 -2.99 11.89 12.02
N VAL A 274 -3.37 12.00 13.29
CA VAL A 274 -2.57 12.68 14.32
C VAL A 274 -1.26 11.94 14.55
N THR A 275 -1.28 10.61 14.67
CA THR A 275 -0.05 9.82 14.86
C THR A 275 0.92 9.94 13.67
N PHE A 276 0.43 9.85 12.43
CA PHE A 276 1.27 10.09 11.24
C PHE A 276 1.81 11.53 11.23
N SER A 277 1.01 12.53 11.63
CA SER A 277 1.47 13.92 11.76
C SER A 277 2.56 14.07 12.82
N CYS A 278 2.49 13.34 13.93
CA CYS A 278 3.55 13.30 14.93
C CYS A 278 4.84 12.68 14.38
N ILE A 279 4.78 11.60 13.58
CA ILE A 279 5.95 11.03 12.91
C ILE A 279 6.56 12.04 11.93
N VAL A 280 5.74 12.66 11.07
CA VAL A 280 6.19 13.67 10.10
C VAL A 280 6.79 14.88 10.81
N THR A 281 6.19 15.32 11.91
CA THR A 281 6.71 16.41 12.74
C THR A 281 8.06 16.03 13.34
N THR A 282 8.18 14.82 13.89
CA THR A 282 9.43 14.28 14.44
C THR A 282 10.56 14.34 13.42
N ILE A 283 10.33 13.77 12.23
CA ILE A 283 11.32 13.79 11.14
C ILE A 283 11.65 15.23 10.71
N ALA A 284 10.63 16.07 10.51
CA ALA A 284 10.81 17.45 10.07
C ALA A 284 11.65 18.26 11.07
N ARG A 285 11.46 18.06 12.39
CA ARG A 285 12.25 18.75 13.43
C ARG A 285 13.68 18.27 13.52
N ILE A 286 13.96 17.02 13.16
CA ILE A 286 15.34 16.49 13.11
C ILE A 286 16.09 17.06 11.89
N VAL A 287 15.44 17.08 10.71
CA VAL A 287 16.14 17.32 9.44
C VAL A 287 16.05 18.75 8.91
N LEU A 288 15.00 19.51 9.27
CA LEU A 288 14.76 20.85 8.74
C LEU A 288 15.05 21.93 9.78
N PRO A 289 15.47 23.14 9.35
CA PRO A 289 15.46 24.31 10.21
C PRO A 289 14.05 24.59 10.74
N GLU A 290 13.94 25.00 12.00
CA GLU A 290 12.67 25.20 12.72
C GLU A 290 11.62 25.97 11.90
N ARG A 291 11.99 27.12 11.34
CA ARG A 291 11.09 27.96 10.54
C ARG A 291 10.58 27.23 9.29
N VAL A 292 11.43 26.46 8.62
CA VAL A 292 11.06 25.70 7.41
C VAL A 292 10.14 24.55 7.79
N GLY A 293 10.49 23.80 8.84
CA GLY A 293 9.66 22.73 9.38
C GLY A 293 8.26 23.22 9.75
N THR A 294 8.14 24.33 10.50
CA THR A 294 6.84 24.89 10.90
C THR A 294 5.98 25.30 9.71
N VAL A 295 6.56 25.95 8.69
CA VAL A 295 5.81 26.36 7.49
C VAL A 295 5.32 25.14 6.71
N LEU A 296 6.19 24.14 6.52
CA LEU A 296 5.84 22.90 5.83
C LEU A 296 4.72 22.16 6.57
N LEU A 297 4.87 21.97 7.89
CA LEU A 297 3.88 21.25 8.71
C LEU A 297 2.51 21.96 8.69
N LYS A 298 2.46 23.28 8.82
CA LYS A 298 1.19 24.03 8.74
C LYS A 298 0.54 23.91 7.36
N PHE A 299 1.34 23.93 6.31
CA PHE A 299 0.85 23.68 4.95
C PHE A 299 0.27 22.28 4.83
N LEU A 300 0.95 21.25 5.33
CA LEU A 300 0.46 19.87 5.31
C LEU A 300 -0.84 19.72 6.12
N CYS A 301 -0.92 20.23 7.35
CA CYS A 301 -2.16 20.24 8.14
C CYS A 301 -3.33 20.88 7.36
N THR A 302 -3.06 21.96 6.63
CA THR A 302 -4.07 22.64 5.80
C THR A 302 -4.51 21.77 4.62
N VAL A 303 -3.55 21.16 3.91
CA VAL A 303 -3.82 20.29 2.75
C VAL A 303 -4.63 19.05 3.15
N PHE A 304 -4.33 18.46 4.31
CA PHE A 304 -5.05 17.30 4.83
C PHE A 304 -6.31 17.65 5.63
N GLY A 305 -6.68 18.94 5.69
CA GLY A 305 -7.93 19.38 6.31
C GLY A 305 -8.01 19.11 7.81
N PHE A 306 -6.90 19.25 8.55
CA PHE A 306 -6.88 19.05 10.00
C PHE A 306 -7.78 20.06 10.71
N GLU A 307 -8.50 19.59 11.71
CA GLU A 307 -9.28 20.42 12.63
C GLU A 307 -8.35 21.29 13.50
N GLN A 308 -8.86 22.43 13.97
CA GLN A 308 -8.03 23.43 14.66
C GLN A 308 -7.47 22.91 16.00
N ASP A 309 -8.24 22.11 16.74
CA ASP A 309 -7.82 21.45 17.97
C ASP A 309 -6.63 20.51 17.74
N LYS A 310 -6.65 19.72 16.66
CA LYS A 310 -5.53 18.84 16.28
C LYS A 310 -4.29 19.63 15.86
N ILE A 311 -4.49 20.75 15.16
CA ILE A 311 -3.41 21.70 14.83
C ILE A 311 -2.83 22.28 16.13
N ASP A 312 -3.68 22.71 17.06
CA ASP A 312 -3.25 23.31 18.33
C ASP A 312 -2.48 22.30 19.18
N PHE A 313 -2.99 21.06 19.30
CA PHE A 313 -2.25 19.97 19.94
C PHE A 313 -0.86 19.77 19.30
N LEU A 314 -0.81 19.63 17.96
CA LEU A 314 0.43 19.32 17.26
C LEU A 314 1.50 20.39 17.48
N PHE A 315 1.15 21.69 17.41
CA PHE A 315 2.12 22.78 17.50
C PHE A 315 2.35 23.32 18.90
N ASN A 316 1.32 23.35 19.76
CA ASN A 316 1.42 23.97 21.08
C ASN A 316 1.77 22.97 22.18
N GLU A 317 1.49 21.68 22.00
CA GLU A 317 1.80 20.63 22.98
C GLU A 317 2.89 19.69 22.46
N PHE A 318 2.60 18.94 21.39
CA PHE A 318 3.49 17.88 20.92
C PHE A 318 4.84 18.43 20.43
N ASP A 319 4.82 19.37 19.48
CA ASP A 319 6.04 19.94 18.90
C ASP A 319 6.87 20.70 19.93
N ALA A 320 6.21 21.44 20.84
CA ALA A 320 6.88 22.16 21.91
C ALA A 320 7.67 21.20 22.81
N GLN A 321 7.07 20.09 23.21
CA GLN A 321 7.71 19.08 24.06
C GLN A 321 8.78 18.29 23.30
N LEU A 322 8.52 17.93 22.05
CA LEU A 322 9.49 17.27 21.18
C LEU A 322 10.76 18.11 21.01
N GLN A 323 10.63 19.42 20.77
CA GLN A 323 11.79 20.29 20.61
C GLN A 323 12.67 20.34 21.86
N THR A 324 12.06 20.37 23.07
CA THR A 324 12.81 20.26 24.32
C THR A 324 13.62 18.96 24.39
N LEU A 325 12.97 17.83 24.09
CA LEU A 325 13.64 16.51 24.09
C LEU A 325 14.76 16.41 23.06
N LEU A 326 14.58 17.00 21.86
CA LEU A 326 15.60 16.99 20.82
C LEU A 326 16.82 17.84 21.19
N VAL A 327 16.63 18.97 21.90
CA VAL A 327 17.74 19.77 22.44
C VAL A 327 18.52 18.97 23.48
N GLU A 328 17.83 18.38 24.46
CA GLU A 328 18.46 17.53 25.48
C GLU A 328 19.22 16.35 24.84
N LYS A 329 18.62 15.71 23.83
CA LYS A 329 19.27 14.61 23.13
C LYS A 329 20.51 15.05 22.35
N THR A 330 20.45 16.23 21.74
CA THR A 330 21.61 16.83 21.05
C THR A 330 22.75 17.15 22.02
N GLU A 331 22.45 17.58 23.25
CA GLU A 331 23.46 17.76 24.30
C GLU A 331 24.09 16.44 24.75
N GLU A 332 23.32 15.34 24.75
CA GLU A 332 23.79 14.00 25.12
C GLU A 332 24.71 13.38 24.06
N ILE A 333 24.29 13.36 22.79
CA ILE A 333 24.98 12.61 21.71
C ILE A 333 25.88 13.49 20.84
N GLY A 334 25.78 14.81 21.00
CA GLY A 334 26.38 15.80 20.09
C GLY A 334 25.47 16.17 18.92
N GLU A 335 25.90 17.16 18.14
CA GLU A 335 25.15 17.61 16.96
C GLU A 335 25.13 16.52 15.88
N ILE A 336 23.91 16.13 15.47
CA ILE A 336 23.73 15.25 14.32
C ILE A 336 24.31 15.91 13.07
N SER A 337 25.17 15.17 12.35
CA SER A 337 25.86 15.70 11.18
C SER A 337 24.87 16.12 10.07
N GLY A 338 25.25 17.13 9.30
CA GLY A 338 24.44 17.58 8.16
C GLY A 338 24.24 16.51 7.09
N ASP A 339 25.16 15.54 6.97
CA ASP A 339 25.04 14.45 5.99
C ASP A 339 24.08 13.37 6.47
N ASP A 340 24.07 13.06 7.77
CA ASP A 340 23.05 12.18 8.38
C ASP A 340 21.65 12.80 8.28
N LYS A 341 21.50 14.11 8.53
CA LYS A 341 20.21 14.81 8.32
C LYS A 341 19.74 14.74 6.86
N LYS A 342 20.66 14.90 5.89
CA LYS A 342 20.34 14.78 4.46
C LYS A 342 19.96 13.35 4.10
N LEU A 343 20.64 12.35 4.66
CA LEU A 343 20.34 10.95 4.43
C LEU A 343 18.95 10.60 4.97
N LEU A 344 18.65 11.00 6.22
CA LEU A 344 17.31 10.81 6.80
C LEU A 344 16.23 11.52 5.98
N LEU A 345 16.49 12.76 5.53
CA LEU A 345 15.55 13.48 4.66
C LEU A 345 15.33 12.73 3.33
N LYS A 346 16.39 12.16 2.74
CA LYS A 346 16.30 11.36 1.52
C LYS A 346 15.43 10.11 1.76
N HIS A 347 15.61 9.42 2.88
CA HIS A 347 14.79 8.27 3.27
C HIS A 347 13.33 8.71 3.46
N GLY A 348 13.10 9.76 4.25
CA GLY A 348 11.76 10.32 4.48
C GLY A 348 11.05 10.72 3.20
N LEU A 349 11.74 11.35 2.24
CA LEU A 349 11.15 11.69 0.94
C LEU A 349 10.79 10.45 0.09
N GLY A 350 11.57 9.36 0.18
CA GLY A 350 11.25 8.10 -0.48
C GLY A 350 9.99 7.44 0.10
N VAL A 351 9.89 7.39 1.44
CA VAL A 351 8.68 6.90 2.13
C VAL A 351 7.46 7.76 1.82
N LEU A 352 7.60 9.09 1.88
CA LEU A 352 6.53 10.03 1.54
C LEU A 352 6.10 9.92 0.07
N LEU A 353 7.00 9.56 -0.84
CA LEU A 353 6.66 9.32 -2.23
C LEU A 353 5.71 8.11 -2.35
N LYS A 354 5.99 7.00 -1.65
CA LYS A 354 5.09 5.82 -1.65
C LYS A 354 3.78 6.11 -0.95
N ILE A 355 3.81 6.66 0.27
CA ILE A 355 2.58 6.96 1.03
C ILE A 355 1.75 8.02 0.30
N GLY A 356 2.38 9.07 -0.25
CA GLY A 356 1.69 10.09 -1.03
C GLY A 356 1.04 9.52 -2.29
N TYR A 357 1.72 8.59 -2.97
CA TYR A 357 1.13 7.87 -4.10
C TYR A 357 -0.03 6.97 -3.67
N ALA A 358 0.06 6.28 -2.54
CA ALA A 358 -1.06 5.51 -1.99
C ALA A 358 -2.26 6.43 -1.71
N MET A 359 -2.04 7.54 -1.00
CA MET A 359 -3.08 8.51 -0.64
C MET A 359 -3.73 9.17 -1.86
N PHE A 360 -3.01 9.32 -2.98
CA PHE A 360 -3.59 9.79 -4.25
C PHE A 360 -4.70 8.86 -4.75
N TRP A 361 -4.58 7.55 -4.51
CA TRP A 361 -5.57 6.54 -4.86
C TRP A 361 -6.60 6.28 -3.76
N GLN A 362 -6.52 7.01 -2.63
CA GLN A 362 -7.53 6.98 -1.59
C GLN A 362 -8.68 7.93 -1.96
N GLU A 363 -9.81 7.34 -2.34
CA GLU A 363 -11.02 8.03 -2.82
C GLU A 363 -11.65 8.95 -1.77
N GLU A 364 -11.41 8.71 -0.48
CA GLU A 364 -11.88 9.58 0.60
C GLU A 364 -11.09 10.89 0.70
N LEU A 365 -9.83 10.90 0.23
CA LEU A 365 -8.97 12.08 0.28
C LEU A 365 -9.08 12.92 -1.00
N PHE A 366 -9.09 12.25 -2.16
CA PHE A 366 -9.21 12.91 -3.46
C PHE A 366 -10.49 12.47 -4.17
N VAL A 367 -11.55 13.29 -4.03
CA VAL A 367 -12.82 13.04 -4.68
C VAL A 367 -12.83 13.68 -6.07
N GLY A 368 -12.94 12.86 -7.12
CA GLY A 368 -13.12 13.36 -8.48
C GLY A 368 -13.37 12.26 -9.51
N PRO A 369 -14.24 12.50 -10.52
CA PRO A 369 -14.59 11.49 -11.53
C PRO A 369 -13.41 11.08 -12.43
N TRP A 370 -12.32 11.84 -12.41
CA TRP A 370 -11.10 11.52 -13.15
C TRP A 370 -10.29 10.41 -12.47
N LEU A 371 -10.24 10.37 -11.13
CA LEU A 371 -9.50 9.36 -10.37
C LEU A 371 -10.14 7.97 -10.53
N THR A 372 -11.46 7.96 -10.65
CA THR A 372 -12.28 6.78 -10.87
C THR A 372 -12.36 6.34 -12.34
N SER A 373 -11.76 7.09 -13.26
CA SER A 373 -11.76 6.71 -14.68
C SER A 373 -10.82 5.54 -14.95
N THR A 374 -11.24 4.60 -15.81
CA THR A 374 -10.40 3.46 -16.23
C THR A 374 -9.04 3.90 -16.76
N HIS A 375 -8.98 4.99 -17.54
CA HIS A 375 -7.72 5.48 -18.10
C HIS A 375 -6.76 6.00 -17.01
N ALA A 376 -7.27 6.75 -16.02
CA ALA A 376 -6.44 7.17 -14.89
C ALA A 376 -5.93 5.95 -14.11
N ASN A 377 -6.80 4.97 -13.86
CA ASN A 377 -6.44 3.74 -13.16
C ASN A 377 -5.38 2.91 -13.90
N GLU A 378 -5.45 2.81 -15.22
CA GLU A 378 -4.43 2.17 -16.07
C GLU A 378 -3.09 2.90 -16.01
N ILE A 379 -3.10 4.25 -16.15
CA ILE A 379 -1.88 5.07 -16.02
C ILE A 379 -1.29 4.90 -14.62
N GLY A 380 -2.15 4.88 -13.59
CA GLY A 380 -1.75 4.65 -12.21
C GLY A 380 -1.04 3.32 -12.03
N ALA A 381 -1.69 2.24 -12.46
CA ALA A 381 -1.11 0.90 -12.43
C ALA A 381 0.23 0.84 -13.15
N PHE A 382 0.36 1.53 -14.29
CA PHE A 382 1.61 1.60 -15.05
C PHE A 382 2.71 2.39 -14.33
N LEU A 383 2.38 3.49 -13.64
CA LEU A 383 3.35 4.36 -12.97
C LEU A 383 3.85 3.79 -11.63
N GLN A 384 3.03 2.97 -10.97
CA GLN A 384 3.31 2.48 -9.62
C GLN A 384 4.69 1.76 -9.47
N PRO A 385 5.12 0.85 -10.37
CA PRO A 385 6.45 0.25 -10.28
C PRO A 385 7.59 1.28 -10.33
N PHE A 386 7.44 2.35 -11.12
CA PHE A 386 8.44 3.42 -11.21
C PHE A 386 8.50 4.24 -9.92
N VAL A 387 7.35 4.49 -9.30
CA VAL A 387 7.25 5.15 -7.99
C VAL A 387 7.99 4.33 -6.93
N ASN A 388 7.74 3.01 -6.89
CA ASN A 388 8.41 2.11 -5.95
C ASN A 388 9.93 2.09 -6.16
N VAL A 389 10.38 1.91 -7.39
CA VAL A 389 11.82 1.91 -7.73
C VAL A 389 12.49 3.23 -7.35
N LEU A 390 11.86 4.36 -7.64
CA LEU A 390 12.41 5.67 -7.29
C LEU A 390 12.49 5.84 -5.77
N ALA A 391 11.44 5.44 -5.05
CA ALA A 391 11.40 5.48 -3.59
C ALA A 391 12.45 4.56 -2.97
N ASP A 392 12.56 3.31 -3.40
CA ASP A 392 13.58 2.34 -2.95
C ASP A 392 14.99 2.87 -3.17
N LYS A 393 15.23 3.54 -4.30
CA LYS A 393 16.52 4.20 -4.56
C LYS A 393 16.79 5.36 -3.62
N MET A 394 15.75 6.07 -3.19
CA MET A 394 15.87 7.17 -2.24
C MET A 394 16.13 6.63 -0.83
N THR A 395 15.41 5.61 -0.40
CA THR A 395 15.52 5.03 0.96
C THR A 395 16.68 4.04 1.11
N GLY A 396 17.07 3.35 0.05
CA GLY A 396 17.93 2.18 0.14
C GLY A 396 17.24 0.96 0.76
N TYR A 397 15.92 0.99 0.95
CA TYR A 397 15.17 -0.13 1.49
C TYR A 397 14.91 -1.18 0.41
N GLU A 398 15.27 -2.42 0.71
CA GLU A 398 15.08 -3.55 -0.18
C GLU A 398 13.72 -4.21 0.07
N HIS A 399 13.06 -4.59 -1.02
CA HIS A 399 11.82 -5.35 -1.01
C HIS A 399 11.90 -6.52 -1.99
N PRO A 400 11.17 -7.63 -1.73
CA PRO A 400 11.02 -8.70 -2.71
C PRO A 400 10.54 -8.16 -4.08
N PRO A 401 10.97 -8.75 -5.21
CA PRO A 401 10.63 -8.24 -6.53
C PRO A 401 9.13 -8.00 -6.74
N MET A 402 8.27 -8.92 -6.30
CA MET A 402 6.81 -8.78 -6.40
C MET A 402 6.27 -7.53 -5.69
N VAL A 403 6.82 -7.19 -4.52
CA VAL A 403 6.44 -6.02 -3.72
C VAL A 403 6.88 -4.74 -4.41
N ARG A 404 8.10 -4.75 -4.98
CA ARG A 404 8.66 -3.62 -5.73
C ARG A 404 7.91 -3.34 -7.03
N THR A 405 7.62 -4.39 -7.81
CA THR A 405 6.93 -4.26 -9.11
C THR A 405 5.43 -4.13 -8.97
N GLY A 406 4.86 -4.51 -7.83
CA GLY A 406 3.41 -4.51 -7.71
C GLY A 406 2.72 -5.62 -8.49
N HIS A 407 3.46 -6.65 -8.93
CA HIS A 407 2.95 -7.72 -9.78
C HIS A 407 2.71 -8.98 -8.96
N ASP A 408 1.54 -9.61 -9.17
CA ASP A 408 1.15 -10.86 -8.52
C ASP A 408 1.26 -10.81 -6.97
N ILE A 409 1.02 -9.63 -6.39
CA ILE A 409 0.95 -9.42 -4.94
C ILE A 409 -0.33 -10.03 -4.35
N TYR A 410 -1.42 -10.01 -5.13
CA TYR A 410 -2.73 -10.47 -4.68
C TYR A 410 -3.55 -11.08 -5.84
N PRO A 411 -4.61 -11.86 -5.54
CA PRO A 411 -5.48 -12.45 -6.55
C PRO A 411 -6.06 -11.43 -7.53
N ASN A 412 -6.05 -11.73 -8.83
CA ASN A 412 -6.52 -10.84 -9.90
C ASN A 412 -5.81 -9.46 -10.00
N CYS A 413 -4.59 -9.32 -9.45
CA CYS A 413 -3.88 -8.04 -9.40
C CYS A 413 -3.83 -7.30 -10.73
N LYS A 414 -3.60 -8.00 -11.85
CA LYS A 414 -3.52 -7.41 -13.21
C LYS A 414 -4.80 -6.68 -13.63
N VAL A 415 -5.97 -7.18 -13.21
CA VAL A 415 -7.27 -6.58 -13.55
C VAL A 415 -7.64 -5.51 -12.54
N CYS A 416 -7.61 -5.85 -11.25
CA CYS A 416 -8.09 -4.96 -10.20
C CYS A 416 -7.34 -3.62 -10.16
N ARG A 417 -6.00 -3.65 -10.27
CA ARG A 417 -5.21 -2.41 -10.24
C ARG A 417 -5.53 -1.44 -11.38
N ARG A 418 -6.00 -1.95 -12.53
CA ARG A 418 -6.34 -1.14 -13.72
C ARG A 418 -7.78 -0.63 -13.69
N GLN A 419 -8.64 -1.22 -12.88
CA GLN A 419 -10.06 -0.88 -12.83
C GLN A 419 -10.40 -0.05 -11.60
N GLU A 420 -9.84 -0.41 -10.45
CA GLU A 420 -10.22 0.17 -9.16
C GLU A 420 -9.07 1.00 -8.58
N PRO A 421 -9.30 2.28 -8.24
CA PRO A 421 -8.29 3.14 -7.60
C PRO A 421 -7.86 2.55 -6.26
N HIS A 422 -8.81 2.11 -5.45
CA HIS A 422 -8.55 1.68 -4.08
C HIS A 422 -7.70 0.40 -3.96
N SER A 423 -7.76 -0.50 -4.95
CA SER A 423 -6.84 -1.65 -5.00
C SER A 423 -5.37 -1.24 -5.12
N LYS A 424 -5.07 -0.11 -5.80
CA LYS A 424 -3.72 0.48 -5.83
C LYS A 424 -3.37 1.14 -4.50
N TRP A 425 -4.34 1.70 -3.79
CA TRP A 425 -4.13 2.19 -2.42
C TRP A 425 -3.68 1.04 -1.51
N HIS A 426 -4.34 -0.13 -1.52
CA HIS A 426 -3.90 -1.30 -0.74
C HIS A 426 -2.46 -1.70 -1.07
N GLU A 427 -2.19 -1.90 -2.37
CA GLU A 427 -0.87 -2.30 -2.86
C GLU A 427 0.20 -1.31 -2.41
N GLN A 428 0.00 -0.01 -2.67
CA GLN A 428 1.01 1.00 -2.38
C GLN A 428 1.16 1.30 -0.88
N SER A 429 0.05 1.35 -0.13
CA SER A 429 0.10 1.61 1.31
C SER A 429 0.74 0.45 2.05
N SER A 430 0.52 -0.81 1.61
CA SER A 430 1.16 -1.98 2.19
C SER A 430 2.69 -1.86 2.18
N VAL A 431 3.29 -1.39 1.08
CA VAL A 431 4.73 -1.18 0.96
C VAL A 431 5.18 0.10 1.66
N GLY A 432 4.41 1.20 1.50
CA GLY A 432 4.71 2.49 2.11
C GLY A 432 4.73 2.43 3.64
N MET A 433 3.89 1.61 4.26
CA MET A 433 3.86 1.41 5.72
C MET A 433 5.02 0.55 6.21
N ILE A 434 5.51 -0.44 5.45
CA ILE A 434 6.78 -1.13 5.80
C ILE A 434 7.94 -0.13 5.76
N ASP A 435 8.00 0.67 4.71
CA ASP A 435 9.01 1.73 4.56
C ASP A 435 8.96 2.72 5.72
N LEU A 436 7.77 3.03 6.22
CA LEU A 436 7.62 3.84 7.42
C LEU A 436 8.23 3.17 8.65
N VAL A 437 8.00 1.86 8.86
CA VAL A 437 8.62 1.11 9.95
C VAL A 437 10.15 1.21 9.88
N TYR A 438 10.72 1.04 8.67
CA TYR A 438 12.17 1.15 8.46
C TYR A 438 12.68 2.56 8.70
N LEU A 439 11.93 3.59 8.28
CA LEU A 439 12.26 4.98 8.53
C LEU A 439 12.23 5.32 10.02
N THR A 440 11.26 4.79 10.77
CA THR A 440 11.20 5.02 12.21
C THR A 440 12.34 4.34 12.97
N ASP A 441 12.82 3.18 12.50
CA ASP A 441 14.04 2.55 13.00
C ASP A 441 15.28 3.43 12.70
N ASP A 442 15.37 3.97 11.48
CA ASP A 442 16.45 4.90 11.11
C ASP A 442 16.45 6.17 11.99
N VAL A 443 15.27 6.74 12.27
CA VAL A 443 15.14 7.88 13.20
C VAL A 443 15.68 7.51 14.57
N ASP A 444 15.31 6.34 15.09
CA ASP A 444 15.76 5.87 16.39
C ASP A 444 17.28 5.62 16.43
N ILE A 445 17.85 4.94 15.42
CA ILE A 445 19.31 4.75 15.27
C ILE A 445 20.03 6.10 15.31
N LEU A 446 19.52 7.07 14.56
CA LEU A 446 20.10 8.40 14.47
C LEU A 446 20.04 9.11 15.82
N LEU A 447 18.90 9.08 16.50
CA LEU A 447 18.74 9.69 17.81
C LEU A 447 19.55 8.99 18.90
N ARG A 448 19.79 7.66 18.83
CA ARG A 448 20.64 6.96 19.79
C ARG A 448 22.13 7.27 19.63
N SER A 449 22.60 7.33 18.39
CA SER A 449 24.03 7.29 18.09
C SER A 449 24.60 8.58 17.48
N GLY A 450 23.73 9.49 17.04
CA GLY A 450 24.10 10.69 16.29
C GLY A 450 24.50 10.40 14.84
N LYS A 451 24.40 9.15 14.37
CA LYS A 451 24.82 8.72 13.02
C LYS A 451 23.83 7.73 12.43
N LEU A 452 23.53 7.88 11.14
CA LEU A 452 22.95 6.80 10.37
C LEU A 452 24.11 5.94 9.86
N GLY A 453 24.01 4.62 10.04
CA GLY A 453 24.98 3.70 9.46
C GLY A 453 25.10 3.93 7.94
N PRO A 454 26.20 3.49 7.30
CA PRO A 454 26.25 3.51 5.84
C PRO A 454 25.02 2.75 5.33
N ALA A 455 24.20 3.42 4.51
CA ALA A 455 23.15 2.73 3.77
C ALA A 455 23.80 1.53 3.07
N SER A 456 23.13 0.37 3.07
CA SER A 456 23.56 -0.74 2.22
C SER A 456 23.74 -0.19 0.80
N THR A 457 24.99 -0.15 0.34
CA THR A 457 25.34 0.54 -0.91
C THR A 457 25.15 -0.44 -2.05
N PHE A 458 24.06 -0.29 -2.80
CA PHE A 458 23.95 -0.90 -4.12
C PHE A 458 24.79 -0.14 -5.14
N THR A 459 25.40 -0.88 -6.06
CA THR A 459 25.97 -0.26 -7.25
C THR A 459 24.85 0.05 -8.24
N ALA A 460 25.05 1.06 -9.10
CA ALA A 460 24.09 1.38 -10.16
C ALA A 460 23.95 0.26 -11.21
N GLU A 461 24.89 -0.68 -11.24
CA GLU A 461 24.97 -1.80 -12.18
C GLU A 461 24.07 -2.96 -11.75
N ASP A 462 24.07 -3.30 -10.46
CA ASP A 462 23.14 -4.28 -9.87
C ASP A 462 21.67 -3.87 -10.12
N LEU A 463 21.40 -2.57 -10.09
CA LEU A 463 20.06 -2.00 -10.25
C LEU A 463 19.56 -2.04 -11.70
N LEU A 464 20.42 -1.75 -12.68
CA LEU A 464 20.02 -1.69 -14.10
C LEU A 464 19.76 -3.09 -14.65
N THR A 465 20.57 -4.07 -14.24
CA THR A 465 20.41 -5.47 -14.63
C THR A 465 19.11 -6.04 -14.07
N ASP A 466 18.85 -5.90 -12.77
CA ASP A 466 17.62 -6.39 -12.15
C ASP A 466 16.35 -5.71 -12.69
N GLN A 467 16.44 -4.41 -13.02
CA GLN A 467 15.30 -3.66 -13.58
C GLN A 467 14.99 -4.04 -15.01
N ILE A 468 16.02 -4.18 -15.85
CA ILE A 468 15.84 -4.58 -17.24
C ILE A 468 15.35 -6.02 -17.26
N GLU A 469 15.95 -6.94 -16.51
CA GLU A 469 15.53 -8.34 -16.47
C GLU A 469 14.09 -8.48 -15.92
N SER A 470 13.79 -7.86 -14.77
CA SER A 470 12.44 -7.93 -14.18
C SER A 470 11.38 -7.23 -15.02
N PHE A 471 11.70 -6.13 -15.71
CA PHE A 471 10.77 -5.48 -16.62
C PHE A 471 10.57 -6.33 -17.87
N LEU A 472 11.66 -6.79 -18.52
CA LEU A 472 11.62 -7.62 -19.73
C LEU A 472 10.91 -8.97 -19.50
N ASP A 473 10.86 -9.45 -18.27
CA ASP A 473 10.12 -10.67 -17.87
C ASP A 473 8.61 -10.44 -17.65
N THR A 474 8.12 -9.20 -17.73
CA THR A 474 6.67 -8.93 -17.64
C THR A 474 5.95 -9.24 -18.96
N ASP A 475 4.67 -9.62 -18.89
CA ASP A 475 3.82 -9.80 -20.08
C ASP A 475 3.74 -8.50 -20.90
N GLU A 476 3.78 -7.36 -20.21
CA GLU A 476 3.83 -6.02 -20.79
C GLU A 476 5.11 -5.79 -21.62
N ALA A 477 6.26 -6.28 -21.17
CA ALA A 477 7.52 -6.17 -21.89
C ALA A 477 7.79 -7.34 -22.84
N THR A 478 7.08 -8.45 -22.72
CA THR A 478 7.13 -9.59 -23.65
C THR A 478 6.81 -9.15 -25.10
N CYS A 479 6.02 -8.08 -25.25
CA CYS A 479 5.77 -7.41 -26.53
C CYS A 479 6.99 -6.61 -27.07
N LEU A 480 7.82 -6.05 -26.19
CA LEU A 480 9.09 -5.40 -26.53
C LEU A 480 10.19 -6.41 -26.86
N VAL A 481 10.21 -7.55 -26.17
CA VAL A 481 11.22 -8.62 -26.32
C VAL A 481 11.00 -9.46 -27.59
N ASN A 482 9.75 -9.79 -27.93
CA ASN A 482 9.44 -10.70 -29.04
C ASN A 482 9.23 -10.00 -30.41
N GLY A 483 9.38 -8.68 -30.48
CA GLY A 483 8.82 -7.85 -31.55
C GLY A 483 9.80 -7.04 -32.39
N ALA A 484 10.87 -7.65 -32.94
CA ALA A 484 11.74 -6.97 -33.92
C ALA A 484 11.01 -6.50 -35.21
N ALA A 485 9.73 -6.87 -35.39
CA ALA A 485 8.87 -6.41 -36.48
C ALA A 485 7.57 -5.70 -36.01
N LEU A 486 7.35 -5.50 -34.70
CA LEU A 486 6.11 -4.93 -34.15
C LEU A 486 6.33 -3.78 -33.13
N GLY A 487 7.57 -3.34 -32.94
CA GLY A 487 7.94 -2.37 -31.90
C GLY A 487 7.13 -1.06 -31.88
N ILE A 488 6.63 -0.60 -33.02
CA ILE A 488 5.91 0.68 -33.12
C ILE A 488 4.43 0.55 -32.74
N SER A 489 3.74 -0.53 -33.14
CA SER A 489 2.35 -0.74 -32.70
C SER A 489 2.30 -1.10 -31.22
N CYS A 490 3.31 -1.79 -30.71
CA CYS A 490 3.40 -2.17 -29.30
C CYS A 490 3.48 -0.96 -28.37
N ILE A 491 4.39 -0.01 -28.65
CA ILE A 491 4.55 1.21 -27.83
C ILE A 491 3.31 2.09 -27.93
N ALA A 492 2.70 2.19 -29.11
CA ALA A 492 1.48 2.95 -29.30
C ALA A 492 0.25 2.28 -28.64
N GLU A 493 0.13 0.95 -28.67
CA GLU A 493 -0.92 0.21 -27.96
C GLU A 493 -0.75 0.30 -26.43
N LEU A 494 0.50 0.32 -25.92
CA LEU A 494 0.83 0.58 -24.52
C LEU A 494 0.45 2.01 -24.08
N TRP A 495 0.61 3.00 -24.96
CA TRP A 495 0.36 4.41 -24.63
C TRP A 495 -1.09 4.85 -24.82
N PHE A 496 -1.75 4.34 -25.86
CA PHE A 496 -3.10 4.78 -26.23
C PHE A 496 -4.17 3.75 -25.87
N GLY A 497 -3.80 2.53 -25.45
CA GLY A 497 -4.70 1.40 -25.37
C GLY A 497 -4.95 0.80 -26.75
N LYS A 498 -5.15 -0.53 -26.79
CA LYS A 498 -5.32 -1.28 -28.04
C LYS A 498 -6.47 -0.74 -28.90
N ASP A 499 -7.58 -0.36 -28.28
CA ASP A 499 -8.78 0.06 -29.01
C ASP A 499 -8.64 1.48 -29.58
N ALA A 500 -8.06 2.43 -28.84
CA ALA A 500 -7.78 3.76 -29.39
C ALA A 500 -6.73 3.69 -30.49
N PHE A 501 -5.72 2.81 -30.37
CA PHE A 501 -4.76 2.60 -31.44
C PHE A 501 -5.39 2.00 -32.71
N GLN A 502 -6.41 1.15 -32.58
CA GLN A 502 -7.16 0.64 -33.71
C GLN A 502 -8.04 1.71 -34.37
N GLU A 503 -8.53 2.70 -33.62
CA GLU A 503 -9.18 3.90 -34.19
C GLU A 503 -8.19 4.75 -35.02
N PHE A 504 -6.90 4.76 -34.67
CA PHE A 504 -5.85 5.41 -35.47
C PHE A 504 -5.43 4.60 -36.71
N LYS A 505 -5.79 3.32 -36.83
CA LYS A 505 -5.54 2.54 -38.04
C LYS A 505 -6.55 2.96 -39.11
N CYS A 506 -6.10 3.79 -40.05
CA CYS A 506 -6.87 4.10 -41.24
C CYS A 506 -7.16 2.81 -42.01
N ASP A 507 -8.44 2.53 -42.27
CA ASP A 507 -8.88 1.34 -42.98
C ASP A 507 -8.19 1.26 -44.36
N SER A 508 -7.60 0.11 -44.63
CA SER A 508 -6.52 -0.09 -45.62
C SER A 508 -6.94 0.01 -47.09
N SER A 509 -8.05 0.68 -47.41
CA SER A 509 -8.49 0.90 -48.79
C SER A 509 -8.30 2.36 -49.23
N ASN A 510 -7.15 2.63 -49.86
CA ASN A 510 -6.88 3.71 -50.82
C ASN A 510 -6.66 5.15 -50.33
N THR A 511 -6.46 5.43 -49.05
CA THR A 511 -6.11 6.79 -48.59
C THR A 511 -4.65 6.84 -48.11
N PRO A 512 -3.80 7.77 -48.60
CA PRO A 512 -2.43 7.92 -48.09
C PRO A 512 -2.44 8.22 -46.59
N PRO A 513 -1.61 7.54 -45.77
CA PRO A 513 -1.58 7.74 -44.30
C PRO A 513 -1.41 9.20 -43.87
N ALA A 514 -0.69 9.99 -44.66
CA ALA A 514 -0.42 11.40 -44.39
C ALA A 514 -1.65 12.32 -44.51
N SER A 515 -2.63 12.01 -45.37
CA SER A 515 -3.86 12.83 -45.46
C SER A 515 -4.83 12.50 -44.33
N CYS A 516 -4.89 11.23 -43.92
CA CYS A 516 -5.72 10.74 -42.81
C CYS A 516 -5.28 11.38 -41.48
N LEU A 517 -3.97 11.38 -41.18
CA LEU A 517 -3.42 11.96 -39.95
C LEU A 517 -3.63 13.49 -39.90
N LYS A 518 -3.50 14.17 -41.03
CA LYS A 518 -3.69 15.62 -41.14
C LYS A 518 -5.15 16.03 -40.89
N ASP A 519 -6.11 15.24 -41.41
CA ASP A 519 -7.54 15.47 -41.20
C ASP A 519 -7.97 15.14 -39.76
N HIS A 520 -7.33 14.16 -39.11
CA HIS A 520 -7.56 13.83 -37.70
C HIS A 520 -7.00 14.90 -36.74
N ILE A 521 -5.79 15.41 -37.01
CA ILE A 521 -5.17 16.52 -36.26
C ILE A 521 -5.97 17.81 -36.44
N ALA A 522 -6.50 18.07 -37.64
CA ALA A 522 -7.30 19.27 -37.91
C ALA A 522 -8.69 19.24 -37.28
N SER A 523 -9.23 18.05 -36.95
CA SER A 523 -10.59 17.88 -36.43
C SER A 523 -10.67 17.73 -34.90
N HIS A 524 -9.55 17.53 -34.20
CA HIS A 524 -9.53 17.30 -32.74
C HIS A 524 -8.62 18.28 -32.01
N SER A 525 -9.21 19.09 -31.12
CA SER A 525 -8.49 20.00 -30.21
C SER A 525 -8.11 19.30 -28.90
N THR A 526 -7.37 18.19 -28.98
CA THR A 526 -6.92 17.43 -27.81
C THR A 526 -5.44 17.73 -27.49
N PRO A 527 -4.97 17.51 -26.26
CA PRO A 527 -3.56 17.60 -25.91
C PRO A 527 -2.65 16.79 -26.86
N THR A 528 -3.14 15.66 -27.35
CA THR A 528 -2.48 14.80 -28.33
C THR A 528 -2.20 15.50 -29.66
N SER A 529 -3.14 16.31 -30.18
CA SER A 529 -2.92 17.05 -31.43
C SER A 529 -1.89 18.18 -31.27
N GLN A 530 -1.72 18.71 -30.04
CA GLN A 530 -0.68 19.69 -29.71
C GLN A 530 0.72 19.05 -29.67
N ILE A 531 0.88 17.85 -29.11
CA ILE A 531 2.16 17.09 -29.13
C ILE A 531 2.60 16.82 -30.57
N ILE A 532 1.67 16.37 -31.41
CA ILE A 532 1.94 16.08 -32.82
C ILE A 532 2.29 17.38 -33.57
N SER A 533 1.57 18.48 -33.31
CA SER A 533 1.88 19.80 -33.88
C SER A 533 3.26 20.31 -33.45
N MET A 534 3.69 20.07 -32.21
CA MET A 534 5.03 20.42 -31.72
C MET A 534 6.11 19.60 -32.42
N CYS A 535 5.86 18.30 -32.65
CA CYS A 535 6.77 17.44 -33.43
C CYS A 535 6.90 17.89 -34.90
N VAL A 536 5.79 18.29 -35.53
CA VAL A 536 5.78 18.83 -36.90
C VAL A 536 6.54 20.15 -37.01
N GLN A 537 6.40 21.05 -36.04
CA GLN A 537 7.11 22.35 -36.04
C GLN A 537 8.61 22.22 -35.78
N LYS A 538 9.05 21.26 -34.95
CA LYS A 538 10.45 21.09 -34.57
C LYS A 538 11.31 20.55 -35.71
N ASN A 539 10.74 19.76 -36.62
CA ASN A 539 11.49 19.06 -37.68
C ASN A 539 11.41 19.70 -39.07
N ASN A 540 10.63 20.79 -39.24
CA ASN A 540 10.56 21.67 -40.42
C ASN A 540 10.97 21.04 -41.78
N PRO A 541 10.16 20.12 -42.35
CA PRO A 541 10.49 19.49 -43.62
C PRO A 541 10.35 20.52 -44.75
N ALA A 542 11.46 20.88 -45.39
CA ALA A 542 11.52 21.94 -46.39
C ALA A 542 10.95 21.54 -47.77
N SER A 543 10.32 20.37 -47.91
CA SER A 543 9.64 19.97 -49.15
C SER A 543 8.39 19.15 -48.89
N SER A 544 7.32 19.45 -49.62
CA SER A 544 5.96 18.86 -49.49
C SER A 544 5.84 17.39 -49.89
N ASP A 545 6.93 16.72 -50.22
CA ASP A 545 6.94 15.35 -50.76
C ASP A 545 7.74 14.35 -49.89
N GLU A 546 8.21 14.75 -48.71
CA GLU A 546 8.79 13.79 -47.76
C GLU A 546 7.67 13.00 -47.06
N ILE A 547 7.65 11.70 -47.35
CA ILE A 547 6.78 10.70 -46.75
C ILE A 547 7.07 10.68 -45.24
N TRP A 548 6.08 11.06 -44.43
CA TRP A 548 6.08 10.74 -43.00
C TRP A 548 5.90 9.24 -42.87
N ASP A 549 7.01 8.51 -42.69
CA ASP A 549 6.93 7.15 -42.21
C ASP A 549 6.88 7.12 -40.67
N ALA A 550 6.55 5.95 -40.13
CA ALA A 550 6.44 5.73 -38.70
C ALA A 550 7.80 5.89 -37.96
N GLU A 551 8.92 5.84 -38.69
CA GLU A 551 10.28 5.95 -38.17
C GLU A 551 10.60 7.40 -37.80
N ILE A 552 10.20 8.38 -38.62
CA ILE A 552 10.36 9.82 -38.36
C ILE A 552 9.50 10.29 -37.17
N PHE A 553 8.27 9.79 -37.06
CA PHE A 553 7.39 10.10 -35.94
C PHE A 553 7.90 9.50 -34.62
N SER A 554 8.42 8.26 -34.68
CA SER A 554 9.03 7.58 -33.53
C SER A 554 10.32 8.26 -33.06
N SER A 555 11.22 8.64 -33.97
CA SER A 555 12.41 9.44 -33.63
C SER A 555 12.01 10.72 -32.92
N CYS A 556 10.94 11.40 -33.36
CA CYS A 556 10.47 12.63 -32.71
C CYS A 556 9.93 12.39 -31.29
N MET A 557 9.26 11.27 -31.04
CA MET A 557 8.74 10.91 -29.71
C MET A 557 9.84 10.42 -28.76
N VAL A 558 10.84 9.69 -29.27
CA VAL A 558 12.03 9.28 -28.51
C VAL A 558 12.92 10.48 -28.19
N ASP A 559 13.09 11.42 -29.12
CA ASP A 559 13.78 12.69 -28.91
C ASP A 559 12.97 13.70 -28.06
N ALA A 560 11.70 13.38 -27.76
CA ALA A 560 10.87 14.08 -26.81
C ALA A 560 10.89 13.43 -25.41
N LEU A 561 11.47 12.23 -25.27
CA LEU A 561 11.71 11.64 -23.95
C LEU A 561 12.78 12.45 -23.21
N PRO A 562 12.55 12.72 -21.92
CA PRO A 562 13.42 13.62 -21.18
C PRO A 562 14.80 12.99 -20.91
N THR A 563 15.82 13.44 -21.62
CA THR A 563 17.23 13.01 -21.40
C THR A 563 17.90 13.76 -20.25
N SER A 564 17.21 14.74 -19.65
CA SER A 564 17.71 15.52 -18.53
C SER A 564 16.67 15.60 -17.41
N LYS A 565 17.17 15.78 -16.17
CA LYS A 565 16.35 15.96 -14.98
C LYS A 565 15.36 17.14 -15.12
N GLY A 566 15.70 18.17 -15.90
CA GLY A 566 14.81 19.31 -16.15
C GLY A 566 13.67 18.99 -17.12
N ASP A 567 13.91 18.13 -18.10
CA ASP A 567 12.91 17.71 -19.08
C ASP A 567 11.92 16.73 -18.45
N PHE A 568 12.35 15.93 -17.48
CA PHE A 568 11.48 15.00 -16.75
C PHE A 568 10.40 15.75 -15.95
N TRP A 569 10.77 16.84 -15.26
CA TRP A 569 9.81 17.65 -14.52
C TRP A 569 8.83 18.39 -15.43
N ARG A 570 9.27 18.82 -16.62
CA ARG A 570 8.38 19.42 -17.62
C ARG A 570 7.44 18.39 -18.24
N PHE A 571 7.93 17.18 -18.50
CA PHE A 571 7.13 16.06 -18.97
C PHE A 571 6.08 15.66 -17.93
N LEU A 572 6.44 15.56 -16.65
CA LEU A 572 5.51 15.26 -15.57
C LEU A 572 4.48 16.38 -15.39
N GLN A 573 4.88 17.65 -15.44
CA GLN A 573 3.95 18.79 -15.42
C GLN A 573 3.02 18.84 -16.63
N PHE A 574 3.42 18.25 -17.75
CA PHE A 574 2.63 18.17 -18.98
C PHE A 574 1.67 16.97 -18.93
N ALA A 575 2.10 15.81 -18.42
CA ALA A 575 1.23 14.64 -18.23
C ALA A 575 0.16 14.84 -17.13
N LEU A 576 0.45 15.68 -16.14
CA LEU A 576 -0.48 16.06 -15.07
C LEU A 576 -1.45 17.19 -15.47
N LYS A 577 -1.27 17.82 -16.64
CA LYS A 577 -2.16 18.86 -17.19
C LYS A 577 -3.03 18.28 -18.29
#